data_AF-A0A0F0KZL3-F1
#
_entry.id   AF-A0A0F0KZL3-F1
#
_cell.length_a   1.000
_cell.length_b   1.000
_cell.length_c   1.000
_cell.angle_alpha   90.00
_cell.angle_beta   90.00
_cell.angle_gamma   90.00
#
_symmetry.space_group_name_H-M   'P 1'
#
loop_
_entity.id
_entity.type
_entity.pdbx_description
1 polymer ?
#
loop_
_entity_poly.entity_id
_entity_poly.type
_entity_poly.pdbx_seq_one_letter_code
_entity_poly.pdbx_strand_id
1 'polypeptide(L)'
;MDRLWFHEGMTRIRGDRSRGTRLLLVIATTMLLAGCATATTGLSTASPTASPSPTPTAACPQVEGVELPADCAPYDPENAMAQNDRYRDRVDLTEASRTAAERPATDIRTALEALRASGDLSVDAVEDAISDAGLSDIQIIGDDRAVAFGVAAPEGGCIFGEVSADVLTVEVGGIIMDGGCLPAVGH
;
A
#
# COMPACT_ATOMS: atom_id res chain seq x y z
N MET A 1 -49.65 40.23 -21.63
CA MET A 1 -49.10 41.59 -21.63
C MET A 1 -47.76 41.52 -20.92
N ASP A 2 -46.56 41.56 -21.52
CA ASP A 2 -46.12 41.61 -22.93
C ASP A 2 -44.67 41.04 -22.95
N ARG A 3 -44.29 40.03 -23.77
CA ARG A 3 -43.63 40.15 -25.10
C ARG A 3 -43.00 41.54 -25.34
N LEU A 4 -41.71 41.73 -25.61
CA LEU A 4 -40.98 41.28 -26.81
C LEU A 4 -39.44 41.39 -26.59
N TRP A 5 -38.60 40.48 -27.14
CA TRP A 5 -37.65 40.62 -28.30
C TRP A 5 -36.64 41.81 -28.21
N PHE A 6 -35.45 41.89 -28.81
CA PHE A 6 -34.70 41.29 -29.95
C PHE A 6 -33.19 41.17 -29.53
N HIS A 7 -32.19 40.61 -30.22
CA HIS A 7 -32.00 39.58 -31.28
C HIS A 7 -30.45 39.43 -31.54
N GLU A 8 -30.02 38.75 -32.61
CA GLU A 8 -28.63 38.57 -33.11
C GLU A 8 -27.66 37.73 -32.22
N GLY A 9 -26.84 36.80 -32.73
CA GLY A 9 -26.74 36.24 -34.09
C GLY A 9 -25.30 36.19 -34.61
N MET A 10 -24.65 35.00 -34.61
CA MET A 10 -23.60 34.68 -35.58
C MET A 10 -23.25 33.18 -35.64
N THR A 11 -23.68 32.56 -36.74
CA THR A 11 -22.90 31.71 -37.65
C THR A 11 -21.73 30.86 -37.12
N ARG A 12 -21.94 29.54 -37.19
CA ARG A 12 -20.98 28.42 -37.26
C ARG A 12 -19.51 28.75 -37.60
N ILE A 13 -18.58 28.14 -36.86
CA ILE A 13 -17.40 27.50 -37.46
C ILE A 13 -17.31 26.04 -37.01
N ARG A 14 -17.23 25.14 -38.00
CA ARG A 14 -17.11 23.69 -37.83
C ARG A 14 -15.63 23.31 -37.74
N GLY A 15 -15.09 23.19 -36.52
CA GLY A 15 -13.72 22.76 -36.29
C GLY A 15 -13.59 21.24 -36.15
N ASP A 16 -13.24 20.54 -37.22
CA ASP A 16 -12.94 19.10 -37.17
C ASP A 16 -11.60 18.85 -36.44
N ARG A 17 -11.68 18.68 -35.12
CA ARG A 17 -10.53 18.46 -34.24
C ARG A 17 -10.31 16.97 -33.90
N SER A 18 -10.91 16.07 -34.68
CA SER A 18 -11.01 14.63 -34.35
C SER A 18 -9.90 13.75 -34.95
N ARG A 19 -9.18 14.25 -35.97
CA ARG A 19 -8.22 13.44 -36.76
C ARG A 19 -6.76 13.54 -36.33
N GLY A 20 -6.36 14.64 -35.67
CA GLY A 20 -4.95 14.87 -35.28
C GLY A 20 -4.47 14.01 -34.12
N THR A 21 -5.29 13.86 -33.07
CA THR A 21 -4.88 13.24 -31.80
C THR A 21 -4.62 11.74 -31.90
N ARG A 22 -5.30 11.05 -32.83
CA ARG A 22 -5.11 9.59 -33.03
C ARG A 22 -3.80 9.23 -33.74
N LEU A 23 -3.17 10.15 -34.47
CA LEU A 23 -1.91 9.87 -35.19
C LEU A 23 -0.68 10.04 -34.29
N LEU A 24 -0.73 10.98 -33.33
CA LEU A 24 0.37 11.24 -32.39
C LEU A 24 0.61 10.10 -31.38
N LEU A 25 -0.45 9.39 -30.98
CA LEU A 25 -0.35 8.30 -30.01
C LEU A 25 0.39 7.05 -30.53
N VAL A 26 0.47 6.89 -31.86
CA VAL A 26 1.12 5.73 -32.52
C VAL A 26 2.63 5.93 -32.70
N ILE A 27 3.10 7.18 -32.76
CA ILE A 27 4.51 7.51 -32.95
C ILE A 27 5.27 7.52 -31.61
N ALA A 28 4.61 7.91 -30.51
CA ALA A 28 5.23 7.96 -29.19
C ALA A 28 5.58 6.58 -28.60
N THR A 29 4.85 5.53 -28.99
CA THR A 29 5.05 4.16 -28.45
C THR A 29 6.19 3.39 -29.13
N THR A 30 6.71 3.83 -30.28
CA THR A 30 7.79 3.12 -31.00
C THR A 30 9.21 3.57 -30.61
N MET A 31 9.37 4.67 -29.88
CA MET A 31 10.71 5.23 -29.56
C MET A 31 11.35 4.70 -28.26
N LEU A 32 10.65 3.89 -27.46
CA LEU A 32 11.13 3.44 -26.13
C LEU A 32 11.83 2.08 -26.12
N LEU A 33 12.04 1.42 -27.27
CA LEU A 33 12.77 0.14 -27.38
C LEU A 33 14.20 0.25 -27.94
N ALA A 34 14.72 1.46 -28.13
CA ALA A 34 16.10 1.69 -28.61
C ALA A 34 17.09 1.90 -27.44
N GLY A 35 17.19 0.93 -26.53
CA GLY A 35 18.08 0.96 -25.36
C GLY A 35 19.08 -0.20 -25.33
N CYS A 36 20.37 0.12 -25.42
CA CYS A 36 21.52 -0.78 -25.19
C CYS A 36 21.70 -1.98 -26.14
N ALA A 37 22.25 -1.72 -27.34
CA ALA A 37 22.89 -2.74 -28.17
C ALA A 37 24.10 -2.20 -28.96
N THR A 38 25.05 -1.53 -28.29
CA THR A 38 26.35 -1.18 -28.90
C THR A 38 27.29 -2.40 -28.84
N ALA A 39 27.00 -3.41 -29.66
CA ALA A 39 27.90 -4.53 -29.87
C ALA A 39 29.06 -4.08 -30.78
N THR A 40 30.16 -3.63 -30.18
CA THR A 40 31.42 -3.41 -30.90
C THR A 40 31.84 -4.72 -31.56
N THR A 41 31.84 -4.74 -32.90
CA THR A 41 32.36 -5.86 -33.70
C THR A 41 33.89 -5.91 -33.64
N GLY A 42 34.43 -6.30 -32.48
CA GLY A 42 35.74 -6.93 -32.40
C GLY A 42 35.60 -8.38 -32.84
N LEU A 43 36.50 -8.86 -33.69
CA LEU A 43 36.63 -10.29 -33.98
C LEU A 43 37.18 -11.01 -32.74
N SER A 44 36.31 -11.32 -31.79
CA SER A 44 36.59 -12.26 -30.71
C SER A 44 36.01 -13.62 -31.10
N THR A 45 36.88 -14.53 -31.52
CA THR A 45 36.58 -15.96 -31.67
C THR A 45 36.43 -16.59 -30.29
N ALA A 46 35.41 -16.18 -29.55
CA ALA A 46 35.02 -16.75 -28.28
C ALA A 46 33.85 -17.71 -28.54
N SER A 47 34.13 -19.02 -28.49
CA SER A 47 33.06 -20.01 -28.37
C SER A 47 32.19 -19.67 -27.16
N PRO A 48 30.87 -19.93 -27.19
CA PRO A 48 30.04 -19.79 -26.00
C PRO A 48 30.50 -20.81 -24.95
N THR A 49 31.32 -20.37 -24.00
CA THR A 49 31.69 -21.17 -22.83
C THR A 49 30.40 -21.52 -22.11
N ALA A 50 30.10 -22.81 -22.01
CA ALA A 50 28.94 -23.28 -21.26
C ALA A 50 29.08 -22.79 -19.81
N SER A 51 28.16 -21.94 -19.37
CA SER A 51 28.07 -21.56 -17.96
C SER A 51 27.78 -22.83 -17.15
N PRO A 52 28.50 -23.10 -16.06
CA PRO A 52 28.19 -24.24 -15.20
C PRO A 52 26.76 -24.08 -14.66
N SER A 53 25.95 -25.15 -14.75
CA SER A 53 24.64 -25.17 -14.11
C SER A 53 24.83 -25.14 -12.59
N PRO A 54 24.02 -24.37 -11.84
CA PRO A 54 24.07 -24.39 -10.39
C PRO A 54 23.63 -25.76 -9.87
N THR A 55 24.45 -26.33 -8.98
CA THR A 55 24.11 -27.54 -8.20
C THR A 55 23.37 -27.09 -6.94
N PRO A 56 22.31 -27.78 -6.48
CA PRO A 56 21.64 -27.43 -5.23
C PRO A 56 22.57 -27.63 -4.03
N THR A 57 22.84 -26.56 -3.29
CA THR A 57 23.55 -26.60 -2.00
C THR A 57 22.57 -26.96 -0.89
N ALA A 58 22.97 -27.83 0.04
CA ALA A 58 22.18 -28.08 1.24
C ALA A 58 22.20 -26.84 2.17
N ALA A 59 21.13 -26.63 2.93
CA ALA A 59 21.08 -25.61 3.98
C ALA A 59 21.19 -26.28 5.35
N CYS A 60 22.17 -25.87 6.17
CA CYS A 60 22.42 -26.43 7.49
C CYS A 60 22.13 -25.38 8.57
N PRO A 61 21.30 -25.70 9.58
CA PRO A 61 21.12 -24.87 10.76
C PRO A 61 22.47 -24.56 11.42
N GLN A 62 22.77 -23.28 11.63
CA GLN A 62 23.92 -22.85 12.41
C GLN A 62 23.66 -23.17 13.88
N VAL A 63 24.54 -23.97 14.47
CA VAL A 63 24.51 -24.30 15.91
C VAL A 63 25.81 -23.80 16.52
N GLU A 64 25.71 -23.05 17.62
CA GLU A 64 26.89 -22.47 18.27
C GLU A 64 27.89 -23.57 18.67
N GLY A 65 29.16 -23.38 18.28
CA GLY A 65 30.23 -24.35 18.54
C GLY A 65 30.27 -25.58 17.61
N VAL A 66 29.38 -25.68 16.62
CA VAL A 66 29.39 -26.77 15.61
C VAL A 66 29.95 -26.25 14.29
N GLU A 67 31.01 -26.88 13.80
CA GLU A 67 31.56 -26.59 12.47
C GLU A 67 30.74 -27.28 11.38
N LEU A 68 30.30 -26.51 10.39
CA LEU A 68 29.43 -27.00 9.31
C LEU A 68 30.22 -27.72 8.21
N PRO A 69 29.61 -28.72 7.53
CA PRO A 69 30.19 -29.33 6.34
C PRO A 69 30.46 -28.28 5.24
N ALA A 70 31.59 -28.40 4.55
CA ALA A 70 32.04 -27.44 3.54
C ALA A 70 31.15 -27.35 2.30
N ASP A 71 30.26 -28.32 2.09
CA ASP A 71 29.26 -28.40 1.03
C ASP A 71 27.87 -27.88 1.47
N CYS A 72 27.75 -27.33 2.69
CA CYS A 72 26.50 -26.84 3.25
C CYS A 72 26.50 -25.31 3.43
N ALA A 73 25.43 -24.65 3.00
CA ALA A 73 25.21 -23.24 3.25
C ALA A 73 24.74 -23.04 4.71
N PRO A 74 25.34 -22.10 5.47
CA PRO A 74 24.85 -21.73 6.79
C PRO A 74 23.45 -21.12 6.71
N TYR A 75 22.56 -21.55 7.61
CA TYR A 75 21.21 -21.02 7.78
C TYR A 75 20.95 -20.78 9.25
N ASP A 76 20.54 -19.57 9.62
CA ASP A 76 20.09 -19.22 10.98
C ASP A 76 18.55 -19.22 10.96
N PRO A 77 17.88 -20.25 11.53
CA PRO A 77 16.42 -20.35 11.50
C PRO A 77 15.75 -19.22 12.26
N GLU A 78 16.29 -18.87 13.43
CA GLU A 78 15.72 -17.84 14.31
C GLU A 78 15.78 -16.46 13.64
N ASN A 79 16.92 -16.08 13.06
CA ASN A 79 17.06 -14.84 12.30
C ASN A 79 16.21 -14.85 11.01
N ALA A 80 16.09 -15.99 10.32
CA ALA A 80 15.24 -16.11 9.14
C ALA A 80 13.75 -15.95 9.46
N MET A 81 13.27 -16.55 10.55
CA MET A 81 11.90 -16.36 11.04
C MET A 81 11.68 -14.93 11.52
N ALA A 82 12.60 -14.37 12.31
CA ALA A 82 12.51 -12.98 12.77
C ALA A 82 12.42 -12.02 11.59
N GLN A 83 13.27 -12.16 10.57
CA GLN A 83 13.22 -11.36 9.35
C GLN A 83 11.96 -11.58 8.51
N ASN A 84 11.30 -12.75 8.61
CA ASN A 84 10.00 -12.98 7.99
C ASN A 84 8.89 -12.20 8.71
N ASP A 85 8.87 -12.18 10.05
CA ASP A 85 7.84 -11.50 10.85
C ASP A 85 7.85 -9.96 10.70
N ARG A 86 8.98 -9.37 10.27
CA ARG A 86 9.14 -7.91 10.09
C ARG A 86 8.23 -7.26 9.06
N TYR A 87 7.48 -8.02 8.26
CA TYR A 87 6.42 -7.45 7.41
C TYR A 87 5.33 -6.71 8.21
N ARG A 88 5.16 -7.08 9.50
CA ARG A 88 4.25 -6.43 10.45
C ARG A 88 4.87 -5.22 11.17
N ASP A 89 6.19 -5.00 11.06
CA ASP A 89 6.85 -3.82 11.65
C ASP A 89 6.21 -2.55 11.06
N ARG A 90 5.98 -1.53 11.89
CA ARG A 90 5.58 -0.20 11.41
C ARG A 90 6.80 0.61 11.03
N VAL A 91 6.69 1.39 9.95
CA VAL A 91 7.67 2.44 9.65
C VAL A 91 7.58 3.56 10.68
N ASP A 92 8.68 4.27 10.92
CA ASP A 92 8.66 5.44 11.79
C ASP A 92 7.75 6.53 11.22
N LEU A 93 6.91 7.10 12.08
CA LEU A 93 6.01 8.19 11.73
C LEU A 93 6.69 9.54 12.00
N THR A 94 6.58 10.48 11.06
CA THR A 94 7.07 11.85 11.30
C THR A 94 6.20 12.58 12.32
N GLU A 95 6.78 13.50 13.09
CA GLU A 95 6.00 14.26 14.09
C GLU A 95 4.91 15.14 13.45
N ALA A 96 5.11 15.63 12.22
CA ALA A 96 4.06 16.34 11.49
C ALA A 96 2.86 15.41 11.18
N SER A 97 3.14 14.23 10.63
CA SER A 97 2.13 13.19 10.38
C SER A 97 1.42 12.73 11.66
N ARG A 98 2.17 12.61 12.77
CA ARG A 98 1.62 12.29 14.10
C ARG A 98 0.63 13.37 14.55
N THR A 99 1.04 14.64 14.53
CA THR A 99 0.17 15.75 14.97
C THR A 99 -1.05 15.95 14.06
N ALA A 100 -0.92 15.72 12.75
CA ALA A 100 -2.07 15.75 11.84
C ALA A 100 -3.13 14.67 12.17
N ALA A 101 -2.71 13.54 12.73
CA ALA A 101 -3.58 12.43 13.12
C ALA A 101 -4.21 12.57 14.52
N GLU A 102 -3.71 13.45 15.39
CA GLU A 102 -4.15 13.58 16.79
C GLU A 102 -5.65 13.87 16.94
N ARG A 103 -6.20 14.79 16.12
CA ARG A 103 -7.61 15.15 16.18
C ARG A 103 -8.50 14.01 15.66
N PRO A 104 -8.35 13.49 14.42
CA PRO A 104 -9.17 12.38 13.97
C PRO A 104 -9.09 11.14 14.88
N ALA A 105 -7.91 10.81 15.42
CA ALA A 105 -7.78 9.71 16.39
C ALA A 105 -8.53 9.96 17.71
N THR A 106 -8.64 11.22 18.15
CA THR A 106 -9.43 11.60 19.33
C THR A 106 -10.94 11.54 19.05
N ASP A 107 -11.36 11.98 17.86
CA ASP A 107 -12.75 11.96 17.44
C ASP A 107 -13.24 10.50 17.28
N ILE A 108 -12.46 9.65 16.60
CA ILE A 108 -12.69 8.20 16.48
C ILE A 108 -12.80 7.56 17.87
N ARG A 109 -11.83 7.78 18.77
CA ARG A 109 -11.87 7.21 20.13
C ARG A 109 -13.14 7.61 20.88
N THR A 110 -13.60 8.85 20.71
CA THR A 110 -14.81 9.36 21.35
C THR A 110 -16.07 8.69 20.80
N ALA A 111 -16.16 8.51 19.47
CA ALA A 111 -17.27 7.83 18.83
C ALA A 111 -17.33 6.32 19.17
N LEU A 112 -16.19 5.63 19.12
CA LEU A 112 -16.12 4.20 19.41
C LEU A 112 -16.42 3.88 20.88
N GLU A 113 -15.98 4.71 21.83
CA GLU A 113 -16.35 4.55 23.24
C GLU A 113 -17.84 4.80 23.47
N ALA A 114 -18.48 5.69 22.69
CA ALA A 114 -19.93 5.92 22.77
C ALA A 114 -20.73 4.71 22.26
N LEU A 115 -20.36 4.13 21.11
CA LEU A 115 -20.97 2.89 20.59
C LEU A 115 -20.82 1.72 21.56
N ARG A 116 -19.63 1.59 22.15
CA ARG A 116 -19.34 0.58 23.17
C ARG A 116 -20.20 0.78 24.43
N ALA A 117 -20.38 2.02 24.87
CA ALA A 117 -21.16 2.35 26.07
C ALA A 117 -22.68 2.18 25.88
N SER A 118 -23.20 2.35 24.65
CA SER A 118 -24.61 2.07 24.35
C SER A 118 -24.89 0.60 24.05
N GLY A 119 -23.88 -0.15 23.60
CA GLY A 119 -24.01 -1.53 23.14
C GLY A 119 -24.39 -1.66 21.66
N ASP A 120 -24.36 -0.56 20.90
CA ASP A 120 -24.69 -0.50 19.46
C ASP A 120 -23.46 -0.81 18.58
N LEU A 121 -22.49 -1.58 19.09
CA LEU A 121 -21.27 -1.91 18.35
C LEU A 121 -21.58 -2.91 17.22
N SER A 122 -21.24 -2.52 16.00
CA SER A 122 -21.26 -3.36 14.80
C SER A 122 -20.16 -2.93 13.83
N VAL A 123 -19.83 -3.76 12.84
CA VAL A 123 -18.87 -3.39 11.77
C VAL A 123 -19.26 -2.08 11.09
N ASP A 124 -20.51 -1.97 10.60
CA ASP A 124 -21.01 -0.78 9.91
C ASP A 124 -20.91 0.47 10.80
N ALA A 125 -21.23 0.37 12.09
CA ALA A 125 -21.15 1.52 13.01
C ALA A 125 -19.70 1.97 13.27
N VAL A 126 -18.72 1.07 13.21
CA VAL A 126 -17.29 1.41 13.28
C VAL A 126 -16.83 2.11 12.00
N GLU A 127 -17.27 1.64 10.83
CA GLU A 127 -16.98 2.31 9.54
C GLU A 127 -17.60 3.71 9.47
N ASP A 128 -18.85 3.88 9.90
CA ASP A 128 -19.52 5.18 9.98
C ASP A 128 -18.79 6.12 10.96
N ALA A 129 -18.43 5.66 12.16
CA ALA A 129 -17.71 6.47 13.15
C ALA A 129 -16.34 6.97 12.67
N ILE A 130 -15.64 6.20 11.84
CA ILE A 130 -14.37 6.59 11.23
C ILE A 130 -14.59 7.51 10.02
N SER A 131 -15.66 7.28 9.25
CA SER A 131 -16.05 8.13 8.12
C SER A 131 -16.47 9.53 8.57
N ASP A 132 -17.20 9.65 9.68
CA ASP A 132 -17.59 10.92 10.30
C ASP A 132 -16.40 11.73 10.83
N ALA A 133 -15.26 11.07 11.14
CA ALA A 133 -13.99 11.74 11.42
C ALA A 133 -13.28 12.28 10.15
N GLY A 134 -13.90 12.14 8.97
CA GLY A 134 -13.43 12.67 7.69
C GLY A 134 -12.39 11.80 6.99
N LEU A 135 -12.32 10.51 7.32
CA LEU A 135 -11.36 9.56 6.74
C LEU A 135 -12.04 8.58 5.78
N SER A 136 -11.28 7.97 4.87
CA SER A 136 -11.76 7.02 3.87
C SER A 136 -10.83 5.83 3.73
N ASP A 137 -11.23 4.85 2.91
CA ASP A 137 -10.42 3.66 2.58
C ASP A 137 -10.07 2.83 3.85
N ILE A 138 -11.09 2.66 4.69
CA ILE A 138 -11.03 1.98 5.98
C ILE A 138 -10.81 0.48 5.79
N GLN A 139 -9.85 -0.07 6.53
CA GLN A 139 -9.59 -1.52 6.62
C GLN A 139 -10.28 -2.05 7.88
N ILE A 140 -11.19 -3.01 7.73
CA ILE A 140 -11.84 -3.72 8.83
C ILE A 140 -11.46 -5.19 8.83
N ILE A 141 -11.19 -5.74 10.01
CA ILE A 141 -11.00 -7.18 10.27
C ILE A 141 -11.82 -7.56 11.52
N GLY A 142 -12.62 -8.62 11.43
CA GLY A 142 -13.36 -9.16 12.57
C GLY A 142 -14.87 -9.27 12.33
N ASP A 143 -15.64 -9.16 13.41
CA ASP A 143 -17.11 -9.11 13.41
C ASP A 143 -17.62 -8.27 14.60
N ASP A 144 -18.93 -8.10 14.74
CA ASP A 144 -19.56 -7.22 15.75
C ASP A 144 -19.12 -7.47 17.21
N ARG A 145 -18.49 -8.61 17.52
CA ARG A 145 -17.93 -8.90 18.86
C ARG A 145 -16.58 -8.24 19.10
N ALA A 146 -15.78 -8.07 18.05
CA ALA A 146 -14.45 -7.45 18.08
C ALA A 146 -14.07 -6.99 16.65
N VAL A 147 -14.00 -5.68 16.47
CA VAL A 147 -13.71 -5.02 15.19
C VAL A 147 -12.33 -4.37 15.28
N ALA A 148 -11.35 -4.95 14.59
CA ALA A 148 -10.06 -4.32 14.35
C ALA A 148 -10.15 -3.41 13.12
N PHE A 149 -9.65 -2.18 13.25
CA PHE A 149 -9.75 -1.16 12.21
C PHE A 149 -8.39 -0.50 11.93
N GLY A 150 -8.19 -0.06 10.70
CA GLY A 150 -7.02 0.72 10.29
C GLY A 150 -7.34 1.62 9.11
N VAL A 151 -6.94 2.88 9.19
CA VAL A 151 -7.28 3.90 8.19
C VAL A 151 -6.10 4.86 7.98
N ALA A 152 -5.92 5.33 6.75
CA ALA A 152 -4.83 6.24 6.42
C ALA A 152 -5.02 7.61 7.13
N ALA A 153 -3.95 8.13 7.72
CA ALA A 153 -3.97 9.44 8.38
C ALA A 153 -3.72 10.60 7.38
N PRO A 154 -4.25 11.82 7.62
CA PRO A 154 -4.28 12.90 6.62
C PRO A 154 -2.92 13.33 6.05
N GLU A 155 -1.86 13.30 6.85
CA GLU A 155 -0.48 13.63 6.42
C GLU A 155 0.45 12.39 6.45
N GLY A 156 -0.13 11.21 6.22
CA GLY A 156 0.58 9.93 6.15
C GLY A 156 0.63 9.17 7.47
N GLY A 157 0.94 7.88 7.38
CA GLY A 157 0.76 6.93 8.48
C GLY A 157 -0.69 6.45 8.60
N CYS A 158 -1.02 5.90 9.76
CA CYS A 158 -2.27 5.22 10.04
C CYS A 158 -2.82 5.59 11.41
N ILE A 159 -4.14 5.65 11.50
CA ILE A 159 -4.90 5.52 12.75
C ILE A 159 -5.44 4.09 12.77
N PHE A 160 -5.24 3.36 13.86
CA PHE A 160 -5.60 1.94 13.93
C PHE A 160 -5.93 1.52 15.37
N GLY A 161 -6.58 0.37 15.51
CA GLY A 161 -6.89 -0.21 16.81
C GLY A 161 -7.90 -1.33 16.74
N GLU A 162 -8.50 -1.63 17.88
CA GLU A 162 -9.56 -2.62 18.05
C GLU A 162 -10.64 -2.06 18.98
N VAL A 163 -11.90 -2.37 18.70
CA VAL A 163 -13.04 -2.10 19.59
C VAL A 163 -13.87 -3.37 19.80
N SER A 164 -14.20 -3.64 21.06
CA SER A 164 -15.09 -4.70 21.53
C SER A 164 -15.84 -4.22 22.77
N ALA A 165 -16.69 -5.07 23.37
CA ALA A 165 -17.34 -4.75 24.63
C ALA A 165 -16.34 -4.48 25.78
N ASP A 166 -15.19 -5.14 25.78
CA ASP A 166 -14.20 -5.10 26.88
C ASP A 166 -12.98 -4.22 26.56
N VAL A 167 -12.63 -4.03 25.28
CA VAL A 167 -11.41 -3.36 24.83
C VAL A 167 -11.74 -2.20 23.88
N LEU A 168 -11.05 -1.07 24.05
CA LEU A 168 -10.92 -0.05 23.03
C LEU A 168 -9.46 0.40 22.95
N THR A 169 -8.85 0.27 21.79
CA THR A 169 -7.56 0.88 21.45
C THR A 169 -7.73 1.80 20.24
N VAL A 170 -7.06 2.95 20.27
CA VAL A 170 -6.94 3.86 19.11
C VAL A 170 -5.54 4.46 19.17
N GLU A 171 -4.71 4.10 18.20
CA GLU A 171 -3.29 4.41 18.11
C GLU A 171 -2.93 5.13 16.81
N VAL A 172 -1.79 5.81 16.83
CA VAL A 172 -1.25 6.58 15.69
C VAL A 172 0.18 6.11 15.42
N GLY A 173 0.44 5.61 14.22
CA GLY A 173 1.75 5.07 13.82
C GLY A 173 1.95 5.08 12.30
N GLY A 174 3.10 4.62 11.84
CA GLY A 174 3.34 4.45 10.41
C GLY A 174 2.53 3.29 9.81
N ILE A 175 2.52 3.22 8.47
CA ILE A 175 2.10 2.01 7.74
C ILE A 175 2.96 0.81 8.18
N ILE A 176 2.43 -0.41 8.08
CA ILE A 176 3.26 -1.60 8.21
C ILE A 176 4.15 -1.78 6.97
N MET A 177 5.23 -2.55 7.09
CA MET A 177 6.15 -2.84 5.98
C MET A 177 5.48 -3.54 4.79
N ASP A 178 4.36 -4.22 5.00
CA ASP A 178 3.47 -4.78 3.96
C ASP A 178 2.63 -3.72 3.21
N GLY A 179 2.70 -2.45 3.62
CA GLY A 179 2.07 -1.29 2.97
C GLY A 179 0.68 -0.89 3.48
N GLY A 180 0.06 -1.69 4.36
CA GLY A 180 -1.27 -1.44 4.93
C GLY A 180 -1.27 -0.67 6.25
N CYS A 181 -2.46 -0.50 6.84
CA CYS A 181 -2.64 -0.05 8.22
C CYS A 181 -2.84 -1.22 9.20
N LEU A 182 -3.43 -2.31 8.73
CA LEU A 182 -3.52 -3.61 9.39
C LEU A 182 -2.69 -4.68 8.63
N PRO A 183 -2.23 -5.75 9.31
CA PRO A 183 -1.66 -6.92 8.64
C PRO A 183 -2.66 -7.59 7.71
N ALA A 184 -2.19 -8.07 6.54
CA ALA A 184 -3.01 -8.89 5.66
C ALA A 184 -3.48 -10.18 6.37
N VAL A 185 -4.77 -10.50 6.23
CA VAL A 185 -5.30 -11.80 6.62
C VAL A 185 -4.93 -12.84 5.57
N GLY A 186 -4.41 -14.00 5.99
CA GLY A 186 -4.12 -15.10 5.08
C GLY A 186 -5.40 -15.65 4.44
N HIS A 187 -5.31 -16.05 3.17
CA HIS A 187 -6.39 -16.64 2.38
C HIS A 187 -6.14 -18.13 2.11
#